data_AF-A0AB34YGJ9-F1
#
_entry.id   AF-A0AB34YGJ9-F1
#
_cell.length_a   1.000
_cell.length_b   1.000
_cell.length_c   1.000
_cell.angle_alpha   90.00
_cell.angle_beta   90.00
_cell.angle_gamma   90.00
#
_symmetry.space_group_name_H-M   'P 1'
#
loop_
_entity.id
_entity.type
_entity.pdbx_description
1 polymer ?
#
loop_
_entity_poly.entity_id
_entity_poly.type
_entity_poly.pdbx_seq_one_letter_code
_entity_poly.pdbx_strand_id
1 'polypeptide(L)'
;MNIGSGKMAGFSVVVGTIFTVSVHSPAQADNDKLSGFPAMVLSGETATATVVQFSVPFDNLIRLADKEVSLGKTSLEEIQSVAGGTVHSHTVSSVKTAWLCYEIKGDNLPRRIWFISDGLNKRKGQGAVLNLISAELVTDKAVKCDQPRIDLTSLKLPIPALKDDKHALEERLGKVKAKQFARYANERKVSGATVEQSLVYRLDGDRITGVAFSQATAK
;
A
#
# COMPACT_ATOMS: atom_id res chain seq x y z
N MET A 1 14.52 87.03 32.79
CA MET A 1 13.22 86.43 33.17
C MET A 1 12.61 85.79 31.93
N ASN A 2 12.07 84.58 32.09
CA ASN A 2 11.47 83.63 31.11
C ASN A 2 12.45 82.99 30.11
N ILE A 3 12.85 81.71 30.28
CA ILE A 3 12.14 80.43 29.98
C ILE A 3 11.95 80.27 28.46
N GLY A 4 12.36 79.21 27.77
CA GLY A 4 12.80 77.90 28.23
C GLY A 4 13.34 77.01 27.11
N SER A 5 13.62 75.78 27.54
CA SER A 5 14.34 74.68 26.89
C SER A 5 13.61 74.06 25.69
N GLY A 6 14.36 73.57 24.70
CA GLY A 6 13.90 72.74 23.59
C GLY A 6 15.04 71.95 22.96
N LYS A 7 14.93 70.62 22.98
CA LYS A 7 15.97 69.57 22.86
C LYS A 7 16.56 69.31 21.47
N MET A 8 17.77 68.74 21.51
CA MET A 8 18.52 67.98 20.50
C MET A 8 17.74 66.87 19.77
N ALA A 9 18.14 66.60 18.51
CA ALA A 9 18.69 65.32 17.99
C ALA A 9 18.69 65.43 16.44
N GLY A 10 19.75 65.16 15.67
CA GLY A 10 20.76 64.10 15.82
C GLY A 10 20.49 63.02 14.77
N PHE A 11 20.81 63.30 13.50
CA PHE A 11 20.69 62.34 12.40
C PHE A 11 21.66 61.17 12.61
N SER A 12 21.12 59.96 12.79
CA SER A 12 21.89 58.72 12.76
C SER A 12 21.65 58.00 11.43
N VAL A 13 22.74 57.74 10.72
CA VAL A 13 22.80 56.96 9.48
C VAL A 13 22.53 55.49 9.82
N VAL A 14 21.48 54.92 9.22
CA VAL A 14 21.17 53.48 9.33
C VAL A 14 22.00 52.73 8.29
N VAL A 15 22.97 51.95 8.75
CA VAL A 15 23.67 50.93 7.96
C VAL A 15 22.74 49.71 7.89
N GLY A 16 22.19 49.44 6.71
CA GLY A 16 21.31 48.30 6.46
C GLY A 16 22.10 46.99 6.38
N THR A 17 22.00 46.16 7.42
CA THR A 17 22.49 44.78 7.42
C THR A 17 21.51 43.91 6.64
N ILE A 18 21.95 43.35 5.50
CA ILE A 18 21.19 42.36 4.73
C ILE A 18 21.21 41.05 5.53
N PHE A 19 20.14 40.77 6.28
CA PHE A 19 19.88 39.44 6.81
C PHE A 19 19.41 38.55 5.65
N THR A 20 20.28 37.69 5.15
CA THR A 20 19.87 36.51 4.38
C THR A 20 19.05 35.62 5.29
N VAL A 21 17.72 35.71 5.18
CA VAL A 21 16.81 34.76 5.80
C VAL A 21 16.99 33.44 5.06
N SER A 22 17.75 32.52 5.67
CA SER A 22 17.78 31.12 5.27
C SER A 22 16.36 30.59 5.38
N VAL A 23 15.69 30.50 4.23
CA VAL A 23 14.40 29.84 4.09
C VAL A 23 14.66 28.36 4.42
N HIS A 24 14.51 28.01 5.69
CA HIS A 24 14.39 26.63 6.08
C HIS A 24 13.05 26.19 5.50
N SER A 25 13.09 25.60 4.30
CA SER A 25 11.98 24.79 3.84
C SER A 25 11.65 23.84 5.00
N PRO A 26 10.41 23.85 5.53
CA PRO A 26 10.02 22.78 6.40
C PRO A 26 10.23 21.52 5.58
N ALA A 27 11.14 20.65 6.03
CA ALA A 27 11.16 19.28 5.57
C ALA A 27 9.70 18.82 5.60
N GLN A 28 9.11 18.58 4.43
CA GLN A 28 7.81 17.94 4.35
C GLN A 28 7.99 16.65 5.12
N ALA A 29 7.42 16.60 6.33
CA ALA A 29 7.35 15.38 7.09
C ALA A 29 6.52 14.42 6.23
N ASP A 30 7.23 13.49 5.61
CA ASP A 30 6.71 12.49 4.70
C ASP A 30 5.75 11.60 5.51
N ASN A 31 4.47 11.98 5.51
CA ASN A 31 3.41 11.27 6.20
C ASN A 31 2.92 10.05 5.39
N ASP A 32 3.79 9.53 4.52
CA ASP A 32 3.55 8.37 3.67
C ASP A 32 3.70 7.09 4.50
N LYS A 33 2.70 6.86 5.36
CA LYS A 33 2.54 5.60 6.07
C LYS A 33 1.67 4.66 5.26
N LEU A 34 2.06 3.40 5.18
CA LEU A 34 1.16 2.35 4.73
C LEU A 34 -0.08 2.36 5.64
N SER A 35 -1.25 2.38 5.04
CA SER A 35 -2.54 2.60 5.70
C SER A 35 -3.63 1.76 5.05
N GLY A 36 -4.85 1.85 5.58
CA GLY A 36 -6.00 1.13 5.03
C GLY A 36 -5.92 -0.38 5.27
N PHE A 37 -6.61 -1.16 4.42
CA PHE A 37 -6.65 -2.61 4.53
C PHE A 37 -5.29 -3.32 4.54
N PRO A 38 -4.29 -2.97 3.70
CA PRO A 38 -3.00 -3.66 3.76
C PRO A 38 -2.28 -3.45 5.10
N ALA A 39 -2.41 -2.27 5.73
CA ALA A 39 -1.82 -2.04 7.05
C ALA A 39 -2.45 -2.92 8.13
N MET A 40 -3.78 -3.09 8.11
CA MET A 40 -4.50 -3.99 9.03
C MET A 40 -4.10 -5.47 8.83
N VAL A 41 -3.88 -5.88 7.58
CA VAL A 41 -3.44 -7.25 7.28
C VAL A 41 -2.03 -7.49 7.83
N LEU A 42 -1.11 -6.54 7.59
CA LEU A 42 0.28 -6.66 8.05
C LEU A 42 0.45 -6.45 9.56
N SER A 43 -0.44 -5.70 10.23
CA SER A 43 -0.43 -5.52 11.68
C SER A 43 -0.96 -6.75 12.44
N GLY A 44 -1.57 -7.70 11.73
CA GLY A 44 -2.14 -8.90 12.33
C GLY A 44 -3.55 -8.70 12.91
N GLU A 45 -4.20 -7.56 12.67
CA GLU A 45 -5.59 -7.32 13.12
C GLU A 45 -6.58 -8.34 12.53
N THR A 46 -6.22 -8.95 11.39
CA THR A 46 -7.02 -10.00 10.76
C THR A 46 -6.71 -11.42 11.27
N ALA A 47 -5.78 -11.57 12.23
CA ALA A 47 -5.28 -12.87 12.68
C ALA A 47 -6.34 -13.74 13.38
N THR A 48 -7.36 -13.13 13.99
CA THR A 48 -8.43 -13.83 14.72
C THR A 48 -9.49 -14.45 13.80
N ALA A 49 -9.43 -14.17 12.49
CA ALA A 49 -10.35 -14.76 11.52
C ALA A 49 -10.14 -16.28 11.41
N THR A 50 -11.23 -17.03 11.26
CA THR A 50 -11.14 -18.46 10.94
C THR A 50 -10.45 -18.63 9.59
N VAL A 51 -9.43 -19.48 9.55
CA VAL A 51 -8.66 -19.79 8.35
C VAL A 51 -9.14 -21.11 7.76
N VAL A 52 -9.48 -21.09 6.46
CA VAL A 52 -9.72 -22.29 5.67
C VAL A 52 -8.42 -22.68 4.97
N GLN A 53 -7.94 -23.90 5.20
CA GLN A 53 -6.77 -24.43 4.50
C GLN A 53 -7.16 -25.02 3.15
N PHE A 54 -6.50 -24.56 2.11
CA PHE A 54 -6.71 -24.98 0.72
C PHE A 54 -5.62 -25.95 0.29
N SER A 55 -6.02 -27.01 -0.40
CA SER A 55 -5.09 -28.04 -0.87
C SER A 55 -4.34 -27.65 -2.14
N VAL A 56 -4.91 -26.75 -2.94
CA VAL A 56 -4.36 -26.32 -4.24
C VAL A 56 -3.79 -24.90 -4.12
N PRO A 57 -2.63 -24.63 -4.76
CA PRO A 57 -2.11 -23.27 -4.91
C PRO A 57 -3.15 -22.28 -5.40
N PHE A 58 -3.10 -21.05 -4.90
CA PHE A 58 -3.73 -19.95 -5.60
C PHE A 58 -2.86 -19.55 -6.79
N ASP A 59 -3.49 -19.33 -7.94
CA ASP A 59 -2.81 -18.69 -9.06
C ASP A 59 -2.38 -17.28 -8.62
N ASN A 60 -1.10 -16.96 -8.80
CA ASN A 60 -0.51 -15.70 -8.38
C ASN A 60 -0.11 -14.81 -9.57
N LEU A 61 -0.56 -15.15 -10.77
CA LEU A 61 -0.37 -14.37 -11.99
C LEU A 61 -1.45 -13.28 -12.08
N ILE A 62 -1.01 -12.03 -11.95
CA ILE A 62 -1.83 -10.84 -12.06
C ILE A 62 -1.52 -10.18 -13.40
N ARG A 63 -2.55 -9.88 -14.19
CA ARG A 63 -2.38 -9.20 -15.48
C ARG A 63 -2.59 -7.71 -15.34
N LEU A 64 -1.51 -6.95 -15.45
CA LEU A 64 -1.47 -5.50 -15.39
C LEU A 64 -1.31 -4.95 -16.81
N ALA A 65 -2.43 -4.71 -17.50
CA ALA A 65 -2.46 -4.51 -18.95
C ALA A 65 -1.75 -5.69 -19.66
N ASP A 66 -0.71 -5.42 -20.45
CA ASP A 66 0.05 -6.43 -21.19
C ASP A 66 1.21 -7.03 -20.36
N LYS A 67 1.41 -6.60 -19.11
CA LYS A 67 2.46 -7.13 -18.23
C LYS A 67 1.89 -8.18 -17.28
N GLU A 68 2.56 -9.33 -17.26
CA GLU A 68 2.37 -10.35 -16.24
C GLU A 68 3.16 -10.00 -14.97
N VAL A 69 2.44 -9.94 -13.86
CA VAL A 69 2.96 -9.64 -12.52
C VAL A 69 2.76 -10.86 -11.65
N SER A 70 3.79 -11.31 -10.93
CA SER A 70 3.68 -12.47 -10.04
C SER A 70 4.29 -12.21 -8.67
N LEU A 71 3.57 -12.63 -7.62
CA LEU A 71 4.07 -12.58 -6.25
C LEU A 71 5.36 -13.41 -6.11
N GLY A 72 6.37 -12.83 -5.47
CA GLY A 72 7.69 -13.42 -5.25
C GLY A 72 8.61 -13.42 -6.48
N LYS A 73 8.21 -12.77 -7.59
CA LYS A 73 9.02 -12.68 -8.81
C LYS A 73 9.18 -11.25 -9.31
N THR A 74 8.08 -10.52 -9.50
CA THR A 74 8.08 -9.17 -10.08
C THR A 74 8.48 -8.13 -9.05
N SER A 75 9.31 -7.16 -9.41
CA SER A 75 9.69 -6.05 -8.51
C SER A 75 8.70 -4.88 -8.56
N LEU A 76 8.68 -4.05 -7.52
CA LEU A 76 7.88 -2.82 -7.54
C LEU A 76 8.38 -1.84 -8.60
N GLU A 77 9.68 -1.80 -8.87
CA GLU A 77 10.25 -0.97 -9.94
C GLU A 77 9.74 -1.40 -11.33
N GLU A 78 9.58 -2.69 -11.57
CA GLU A 78 8.96 -3.18 -12.82
C GLU A 78 7.50 -2.70 -12.94
N ILE A 79 6.73 -2.77 -11.86
CA ILE A 79 5.33 -2.31 -11.85
C ILE A 79 5.27 -0.80 -12.06
N GLN A 80 6.13 -0.04 -11.37
CA GLN A 80 6.26 1.41 -11.53
C GLN A 80 6.61 1.78 -12.98
N SER A 81 7.48 1.01 -13.65
CA SER A 81 7.86 1.30 -15.03
C SER A 81 6.69 1.21 -16.01
N VAL A 82 5.68 0.38 -15.71
CA VAL A 82 4.48 0.17 -16.53
C VAL A 82 3.35 1.13 -16.11
N ALA A 83 3.05 1.20 -14.81
CA ALA A 83 1.89 1.93 -14.29
C ALA A 83 2.20 3.34 -13.79
N GLY A 84 3.48 3.75 -13.72
CA GLY A 84 3.90 5.02 -13.13
C GLY A 84 3.80 5.04 -11.60
N GLY A 85 3.68 6.24 -11.02
CA GLY A 85 3.59 6.45 -9.57
C GLY A 85 4.95 6.46 -8.86
N THR A 86 4.87 6.52 -7.53
CA THR A 86 6.00 6.68 -6.61
C THR A 86 6.11 5.46 -5.72
N VAL A 87 7.28 4.81 -5.72
CA VAL A 87 7.57 3.75 -4.75
C VAL A 87 7.87 4.39 -3.42
N HIS A 88 6.95 4.28 -2.48
CA HIS A 88 7.14 4.68 -1.09
C HIS A 88 7.84 3.56 -0.32
N SER A 89 8.51 3.91 0.78
CA SER A 89 9.05 2.89 1.67
C SER A 89 9.20 3.38 3.10
N HIS A 90 9.12 2.45 4.03
CA HIS A 90 9.30 2.71 5.45
C HIS A 90 10.11 1.57 6.07
N THR A 91 11.00 1.89 7.00
CA THR A 91 11.86 0.90 7.68
C THR A 91 11.58 0.91 9.17
N VAL A 92 11.23 -0.27 9.72
CA VAL A 92 11.05 -0.48 11.16
C VAL A 92 11.88 -1.70 11.55
N SER A 93 12.70 -1.58 12.60
CA SER A 93 13.49 -2.69 13.15
C SER A 93 14.25 -3.50 12.08
N SER A 94 14.90 -2.80 11.14
CA SER A 94 15.66 -3.38 10.01
C SER A 94 14.83 -4.11 8.93
N VAL A 95 13.51 -4.16 9.06
CA VAL A 95 12.57 -4.59 8.02
C VAL A 95 12.15 -3.38 7.21
N LYS A 96 12.36 -3.44 5.88
CA LYS A 96 11.96 -2.38 4.96
C LYS A 96 10.72 -2.84 4.21
N THR A 97 9.62 -2.14 4.43
CA THR A 97 8.38 -2.27 3.65
C THR A 97 8.41 -1.22 2.55
N ALA A 98 8.12 -1.61 1.31
CA ALA A 98 7.98 -0.70 0.18
C ALA A 98 6.65 -0.94 -0.52
N TRP A 99 6.06 0.11 -1.10
CA TRP A 99 4.78 -0.01 -1.78
C TRP A 99 4.56 1.01 -2.89
N LEU A 100 3.73 0.63 -3.86
CA LEU A 100 3.02 1.53 -4.76
C LEU A 100 1.55 1.56 -4.34
N CYS A 101 0.89 2.72 -4.42
CA CYS A 101 -0.55 2.82 -4.26
C CYS A 101 -1.18 3.57 -5.43
N TYR A 102 -2.27 3.01 -5.96
CA TYR A 102 -3.06 3.63 -7.01
C TYR A 102 -4.52 3.78 -6.59
N GLU A 103 -5.12 4.94 -6.85
CA GLU A 103 -6.56 5.17 -6.65
C GLU A 103 -7.27 5.18 -8.01
N ILE A 104 -8.30 4.34 -8.16
CA ILE A 104 -9.07 4.14 -9.39
C ILE A 104 -10.48 4.69 -9.18
N LYS A 105 -10.93 5.59 -10.07
CA LYS A 105 -12.24 6.27 -9.97
C LYS A 105 -13.18 6.07 -11.18
N GLY A 106 -12.73 5.37 -12.23
CA GLY A 106 -13.36 5.40 -13.54
C GLY A 106 -14.58 4.49 -13.78
N ASP A 107 -14.88 3.53 -12.89
CA ASP A 107 -15.86 2.45 -13.16
C ASP A 107 -16.96 2.30 -12.10
N ASN A 108 -17.41 3.41 -11.48
CA ASN A 108 -18.40 3.44 -10.39
C ASN A 108 -18.04 2.59 -9.16
N LEU A 109 -16.81 2.08 -9.08
CA LEU A 109 -16.26 1.37 -7.94
C LEU A 109 -14.94 2.01 -7.50
N PRO A 110 -15.00 3.19 -6.83
CA PRO A 110 -13.83 3.84 -6.28
C PRO A 110 -13.05 2.88 -5.39
N ARG A 111 -11.80 2.61 -5.75
CA ARG A 111 -10.96 1.65 -5.05
C ARG A 111 -9.51 2.09 -5.05
N ARG A 112 -8.77 1.62 -4.06
CA ARG A 112 -7.32 1.70 -4.03
C ARG A 112 -6.72 0.32 -4.22
N ILE A 113 -5.57 0.28 -4.86
CA ILE A 113 -4.79 -0.93 -5.07
C ILE A 113 -3.37 -0.66 -4.61
N TRP A 114 -2.84 -1.56 -3.79
CA TRP A 114 -1.47 -1.52 -3.30
C TRP A 114 -0.69 -2.71 -3.83
N PHE A 115 0.53 -2.43 -4.27
CA PHE A 115 1.55 -3.42 -4.58
C PHE A 115 2.65 -3.27 -3.53
N ILE A 116 2.87 -4.30 -2.73
CA ILE A 116 3.68 -4.24 -1.50
C ILE A 116 4.79 -5.28 -1.53
N SER A 117 5.97 -4.83 -1.12
CA SER A 117 7.10 -5.65 -0.69
C SER A 117 7.25 -5.49 0.82
N ASP A 118 6.83 -6.47 1.62
CA ASP A 118 6.86 -6.40 3.09
C ASP A 118 8.25 -6.56 3.72
N GLY A 119 9.27 -6.86 2.91
CA GLY A 119 10.65 -7.03 3.36
C GLY A 119 10.97 -8.37 4.03
N LEU A 120 10.02 -9.31 4.09
CA LEU A 120 10.21 -10.68 4.61
C LEU A 120 10.75 -11.64 3.54
N ASN A 121 10.42 -11.43 2.27
CA ASN A 121 10.91 -12.24 1.14
C ASN A 121 12.22 -11.69 0.53
N LYS A 122 13.20 -11.34 1.37
CA LYS A 122 14.49 -10.83 0.85
C LYS A 122 15.32 -11.95 0.23
N ARG A 123 15.53 -11.88 -1.09
CA ARG A 123 16.65 -12.57 -1.74
C ARG A 123 17.79 -11.57 -1.91
N LYS A 124 19.01 -11.97 -1.54
CA LYS A 124 20.20 -11.11 -1.65
C LYS A 124 20.35 -10.60 -3.10
N GLY A 125 20.42 -9.28 -3.26
CA GLY A 125 20.57 -8.63 -4.57
C GLY A 125 19.27 -8.46 -5.37
N GLN A 126 18.12 -8.89 -4.86
CA GLN A 126 16.82 -8.55 -5.45
C GLN A 126 16.26 -7.29 -4.77
N GLY A 127 15.70 -6.37 -5.57
CA GLY A 127 15.07 -5.13 -5.10
C GLY A 127 13.81 -5.37 -4.28
N ALA A 128 12.89 -4.40 -4.23
CA ALA A 128 11.61 -4.56 -3.56
C ALA A 128 10.71 -5.54 -4.34
N VAL A 129 10.81 -6.85 -4.06
CA VAL A 129 10.02 -7.89 -4.74
C VAL A 129 8.59 -7.88 -4.21
N LEU A 130 7.62 -7.75 -5.11
CA LEU A 130 6.20 -7.82 -4.79
C LEU A 130 5.88 -9.14 -4.08
N ASN A 131 5.26 -9.07 -2.92
CA ASN A 131 4.79 -10.25 -2.20
C ASN A 131 3.44 -10.09 -1.53
N LEU A 132 2.84 -8.90 -1.60
CA LEU A 132 1.47 -8.67 -1.21
C LEU A 132 0.82 -7.70 -2.21
N ILE A 133 -0.35 -8.08 -2.72
CA ILE A 133 -1.27 -7.16 -3.40
C ILE A 133 -2.49 -6.96 -2.50
N SER A 134 -2.95 -5.73 -2.37
CA SER A 134 -4.17 -5.42 -1.63
C SER A 134 -5.06 -4.51 -2.45
N ALA A 135 -6.36 -4.66 -2.34
CA ALA A 135 -7.33 -3.73 -2.88
C ALA A 135 -8.45 -3.49 -1.87
N GLU A 136 -8.92 -2.25 -1.77
CA GLU A 136 -10.07 -1.90 -0.94
C GLU A 136 -10.91 -0.81 -1.56
N LEU A 137 -12.19 -0.76 -1.19
CA LEU A 137 -13.07 0.33 -1.58
C LEU A 137 -12.64 1.63 -0.92
N VAL A 138 -12.67 2.73 -1.66
CA VAL A 138 -12.37 4.06 -1.11
C VAL A 138 -13.54 4.50 -0.25
N THR A 139 -13.38 4.39 1.06
CA THR A 139 -14.36 4.87 2.06
C THR A 139 -13.91 6.15 2.76
N ASP A 140 -12.65 6.54 2.59
CA ASP A 140 -12.06 7.74 3.20
C ASP A 140 -11.35 8.62 2.17
N LYS A 141 -11.14 9.89 2.53
CA LYS A 141 -10.37 10.86 1.74
C LYS A 141 -8.91 10.97 2.19
N ALA A 142 -8.48 10.16 3.15
CA ALA A 142 -7.27 10.42 3.94
C ALA A 142 -5.98 9.94 3.25
N VAL A 143 -6.06 8.88 2.45
CA VAL A 143 -4.88 8.31 1.78
C VAL A 143 -4.71 8.93 0.39
N LYS A 144 -3.56 9.56 0.15
CA LYS A 144 -3.17 10.02 -1.18
C LYS A 144 -2.43 8.90 -1.91
N CYS A 145 -3.10 8.29 -2.88
CA CYS A 145 -2.49 7.34 -3.80
C CYS A 145 -2.34 7.98 -5.17
N ASP A 146 -1.37 7.52 -5.94
CA ASP A 146 -1.11 8.04 -7.28
C ASP A 146 -2.25 7.69 -8.23
N GLN A 147 -2.33 8.44 -9.34
CA GLN A 147 -3.12 8.03 -10.50
C GLN A 147 -2.22 7.19 -11.42
N PRO A 148 -2.66 5.99 -11.83
CA PRO A 148 -1.87 5.15 -12.73
C PRO A 148 -1.82 5.77 -14.13
N ARG A 149 -0.71 5.56 -14.84
CA ARG A 149 -0.53 5.96 -16.26
C ARG A 149 -1.28 5.07 -17.24
N ILE A 150 -1.72 3.91 -16.77
CA ILE A 150 -2.51 2.94 -17.52
C ILE A 150 -3.88 2.76 -16.87
N ASP A 151 -4.84 2.27 -17.63
CA ASP A 151 -6.15 1.94 -17.10
C ASP A 151 -6.09 0.66 -16.25
N LEU A 152 -6.26 0.81 -14.94
CA LEU A 152 -6.33 -0.30 -13.99
C LEU A 152 -7.77 -0.76 -13.72
N THR A 153 -8.78 -0.18 -14.37
CA THR A 153 -10.18 -0.59 -14.16
C THR A 153 -10.45 -2.04 -14.58
N SER A 154 -9.66 -2.50 -15.56
CA SER A 154 -9.69 -3.85 -16.14
C SER A 154 -8.77 -4.86 -15.44
N LEU A 155 -8.04 -4.45 -14.38
CA LEU A 155 -7.19 -5.35 -13.61
C LEU A 155 -7.99 -6.56 -13.13
N LYS A 156 -7.60 -7.75 -13.60
CA LYS A 156 -8.18 -9.02 -13.15
C LYS A 156 -7.22 -9.68 -12.18
N LEU A 157 -7.68 -9.87 -10.94
CA LEU A 157 -7.01 -10.75 -10.01
C LEU A 157 -7.47 -12.20 -10.31
N PRO A 158 -6.59 -13.20 -10.20
CA PRO A 158 -6.93 -14.61 -10.39
C PRO A 158 -7.75 -15.19 -9.21
N ILE A 159 -8.37 -14.33 -8.41
CA ILE A 159 -9.12 -14.60 -7.18
C ILE A 159 -10.35 -13.69 -7.15
N PRO A 160 -11.43 -14.07 -6.44
CA PRO A 160 -12.54 -13.17 -6.16
C PRO A 160 -12.03 -11.85 -5.55
N ALA A 161 -12.59 -10.72 -5.96
CA ALA A 161 -12.13 -9.37 -5.61
C ALA A 161 -13.31 -8.41 -5.38
N LEU A 162 -13.06 -7.10 -5.44
CA LEU A 162 -14.03 -6.06 -5.04
C LEU A 162 -15.29 -5.97 -5.93
N LYS A 163 -15.27 -6.57 -7.12
CA LYS A 163 -16.43 -6.64 -8.04
C LYS A 163 -17.28 -7.91 -7.81
N ASP A 164 -16.77 -8.84 -7.02
CA ASP A 164 -17.43 -10.08 -6.65
C ASP A 164 -18.09 -9.93 -5.27
N ASP A 165 -18.77 -10.98 -4.84
CA ASP A 165 -19.44 -11.06 -3.55
C ASP A 165 -18.98 -12.29 -2.76
N LYS A 166 -19.51 -12.41 -1.54
CA LYS A 166 -19.24 -13.54 -0.65
C LYS A 166 -19.70 -14.86 -1.25
N HIS A 167 -20.75 -14.90 -2.05
CA HIS A 167 -21.21 -16.13 -2.68
C HIS A 167 -20.17 -16.65 -3.69
N ALA A 168 -19.69 -15.78 -4.60
CA ALA A 168 -18.63 -16.10 -5.54
C ALA A 168 -17.33 -16.52 -4.82
N LEU A 169 -17.03 -15.86 -3.70
CA LEU A 169 -15.92 -16.24 -2.83
C LEU A 169 -16.06 -17.67 -2.28
N GLU A 170 -17.21 -18.01 -1.70
CA GLU A 170 -17.46 -19.32 -1.10
C GLU A 170 -17.61 -20.43 -2.14
N GLU A 171 -18.14 -20.12 -3.33
CA GLU A 171 -18.20 -21.05 -4.45
C GLU A 171 -16.79 -21.41 -4.93
N ARG A 172 -15.90 -20.41 -5.01
CA ARG A 172 -14.54 -20.61 -5.51
C ARG A 172 -13.59 -21.20 -4.47
N LEU A 173 -13.68 -20.73 -3.23
CA LEU A 173 -12.72 -21.01 -2.15
C LEU A 173 -13.32 -21.79 -0.97
N GLY A 174 -14.56 -22.27 -1.09
CA GLY A 174 -15.24 -22.98 -0.02
C GLY A 174 -15.81 -22.05 1.06
N LYS A 175 -16.75 -22.59 1.85
CA LYS A 175 -17.46 -21.82 2.87
C LYS A 175 -16.57 -21.47 4.05
N VAL A 176 -16.74 -20.26 4.57
CA VAL A 176 -16.06 -19.79 5.79
C VAL A 176 -17.07 -19.11 6.71
N LYS A 177 -17.02 -19.43 8.01
CA LYS A 177 -17.84 -18.76 9.02
C LYS A 177 -17.24 -17.40 9.37
N ALA A 178 -17.32 -16.45 8.44
CA ALA A 178 -16.80 -15.10 8.57
C ALA A 178 -17.92 -14.08 8.80
N LYS A 179 -17.77 -13.25 9.85
CA LYS A 179 -18.60 -12.06 10.07
C LYS A 179 -18.00 -10.82 9.41
N GLN A 180 -16.70 -10.60 9.60
CA GLN A 180 -15.99 -9.43 9.11
C GLN A 180 -14.77 -9.80 8.25
N PHE A 181 -14.05 -10.86 8.63
CA PHE A 181 -12.87 -11.30 7.91
C PHE A 181 -12.96 -12.77 7.55
N ALA A 182 -12.64 -13.08 6.29
CA ALA A 182 -12.48 -14.42 5.77
C ALA A 182 -11.01 -14.63 5.40
N ARG A 183 -10.44 -15.78 5.79
CA ARG A 183 -9.05 -16.12 5.46
C ARG A 183 -8.96 -17.48 4.82
N TYR A 184 -8.17 -17.56 3.76
CA TYR A 184 -7.81 -18.79 3.09
C TYR A 184 -6.29 -18.87 3.00
N ALA A 185 -5.73 -20.04 3.26
CA ALA A 185 -4.30 -20.24 3.20
C ALA A 185 -3.99 -21.50 2.38
N ASN A 186 -2.84 -21.50 1.71
CA ASN A 186 -2.25 -22.68 1.11
C ASN A 186 -0.76 -22.71 1.49
N GLU A 187 -0.31 -23.83 2.02
CA GLU A 187 1.12 -24.08 2.26
C GLU A 187 1.56 -25.30 1.45
N ARG A 188 2.72 -25.20 0.80
CA ARG A 188 3.32 -26.32 0.07
C ARG A 188 4.84 -26.27 0.05
N LYS A 189 5.45 -27.43 -0.13
CA LYS A 189 6.89 -27.54 -0.40
C LYS A 189 7.16 -27.51 -1.91
N VAL A 190 8.07 -26.64 -2.34
CA VAL A 190 8.52 -26.52 -3.74
C VAL A 190 10.05 -26.45 -3.75
N SER A 191 10.70 -27.44 -4.34
CA SER A 191 12.16 -27.49 -4.51
C SER A 191 12.96 -27.18 -3.22
N GLY A 192 12.52 -27.76 -2.10
CA GLY A 192 13.15 -27.60 -0.79
C GLY A 192 12.77 -26.32 -0.03
N ALA A 193 11.95 -25.43 -0.61
CA ALA A 193 11.40 -24.26 0.06
C ALA A 193 9.94 -24.48 0.46
N THR A 194 9.51 -23.91 1.58
CA THR A 194 8.09 -23.79 1.93
C THR A 194 7.53 -22.50 1.33
N VAL A 195 6.50 -22.64 0.51
CA VAL A 195 5.74 -21.52 -0.07
C VAL A 195 4.40 -21.46 0.63
N GLU A 196 4.13 -20.32 1.26
CA GLU A 196 2.85 -20.01 1.89
C GLU A 196 2.14 -18.94 1.06
N GLN A 197 0.85 -19.14 0.80
CA GLN A 197 -0.02 -18.16 0.16
C GLN A 197 -1.20 -17.89 1.09
N SER A 198 -1.54 -16.61 1.29
CA SER A 198 -2.66 -16.21 2.14
C SER A 198 -3.56 -15.22 1.40
N LEU A 199 -4.86 -15.50 1.44
CA LEU A 199 -5.92 -14.60 1.02
C LEU A 199 -6.67 -14.11 2.26
N VAL A 200 -6.83 -12.79 2.36
CA VAL A 200 -7.58 -12.14 3.44
C VAL A 200 -8.63 -11.23 2.82
N TYR A 201 -9.87 -11.42 3.23
CA TYR A 201 -11.02 -10.65 2.75
C TYR A 201 -11.64 -9.87 3.91
N ARG A 202 -12.01 -8.61 3.66
CA ARG A 202 -12.92 -7.84 4.53
C ARG A 202 -14.31 -7.86 3.91
N LEU A 203 -15.29 -8.26 4.71
CA LEU A 203 -16.69 -8.44 4.32
C LEU A 203 -17.56 -7.40 5.02
N ASP A 204 -18.53 -6.87 4.28
CA ASP A 204 -19.65 -6.08 4.80
C ASP A 204 -20.95 -6.72 4.30
N GLY A 205 -21.57 -7.54 5.14
CA GLY A 205 -22.59 -8.49 4.70
C GLY A 205 -22.04 -9.45 3.65
N ASP A 206 -22.67 -9.48 2.48
CA ASP A 206 -22.21 -10.28 1.33
C ASP A 206 -21.22 -9.54 0.43
N ARG A 207 -20.94 -8.26 0.69
CA ARG A 207 -20.03 -7.46 -0.14
C ARG A 207 -18.58 -7.65 0.28
N ILE A 208 -17.69 -7.83 -0.70
CA ILE A 208 -16.24 -7.75 -0.49
C ILE A 208 -15.80 -6.27 -0.51
N THR A 209 -15.27 -5.78 0.61
CA THR A 209 -14.81 -4.37 0.75
C THR A 209 -13.30 -4.23 0.84
N GLY A 210 -12.59 -5.34 0.99
CA GLY A 210 -11.14 -5.43 0.98
C GLY A 210 -10.69 -6.85 0.61
N VAL A 211 -9.61 -6.96 -0.15
CA VAL A 211 -8.95 -8.22 -0.49
C VAL A 211 -7.44 -8.01 -0.43
N ALA A 212 -6.72 -8.94 0.19
CA ALA A 212 -5.28 -8.97 0.23
C ALA A 212 -4.80 -10.37 -0.10
N PHE A 213 -3.84 -10.45 -1.02
CA PHE A 213 -3.21 -11.69 -1.45
C PHE A 213 -1.71 -11.58 -1.25
N SER A 214 -1.18 -12.41 -0.36
CA SER A 214 0.24 -12.49 -0.07
C SER A 214 0.83 -13.85 -0.40
N GLN A 215 2.13 -13.86 -0.65
CA GLN A 215 2.93 -15.07 -0.77
C GLN A 215 4.25 -14.90 -0.04
N ALA A 216 4.60 -15.85 0.83
CA ALA A 216 5.89 -15.96 1.47
C ALA A 216 6.66 -17.18 0.94
N THR A 217 7.98 -17.12 0.97
CA THR A 217 8.83 -18.28 0.64
C THR A 217 9.97 -18.38 1.65
N ALA A 218 9.93 -19.43 2.45
CA ALA A 218 10.97 -19.79 3.41
C ALA A 218 11.83 -20.96 2.87
N LYS A 219 13.13 -20.95 3.14
CA LYS A 219 14.06 -22.04 2.81
C LYS A 219 14.57 -22.69 4.08
#